data_AF-A0A7V6BYT3-F1
#
_entry.id   AF-A0A7V6BYT3-F1
#
_cell.length_a   1.000
_cell.length_b   1.000
_cell.length_c   1.000
_cell.angle_alpha   90.00
_cell.angle_beta   90.00
_cell.angle_gamma   90.00
#
_symmetry.space_group_name_H-M   'P 1'
#
loop_
_entity.id
_entity.type
_entity.pdbx_description
1 polymer ?
#
loop_
_entity_poly.entity_id
_entity_poly.type
_entity_poly.pdbx_seq_one_letter_code
_entity_poly.pdbx_strand_id
1 'polypeptide(L)'
;KDSGVWNLEDIRFRTFRNSSLVLDAKAKTAILPVRSLAAGSSTIPDLIYLPMRELIKRLKNPNARNHAEWTALHRKFAEPLIAIVFSLFALAITLVSFRSNFGLGLVSVLFLTFIYYATWSLANVLGNQGTLPAYIAAWIPFALYAFSAAALFIFAWRR
;
A
#
# COMPACT_ATOMS: atom_id res chain seq x y z
N LYS A 1 -21.20 0.96 -18.38
CA LYS A 1 -22.08 0.52 -17.27
C LYS A 1 -21.97 1.60 -16.20
N ASP A 2 -22.97 2.46 -16.12
CA ASP A 2 -22.98 3.73 -15.37
C ASP A 2 -23.08 3.54 -13.85
N SER A 3 -22.24 2.67 -13.29
CA SER A 3 -22.22 2.38 -11.86
C SER A 3 -21.38 3.42 -11.12
N GLY A 4 -22.03 4.42 -10.50
CA GLY A 4 -21.37 5.36 -9.60
C GLY A 4 -21.91 6.79 -9.60
N VAL A 5 -23.01 7.03 -10.31
CA VAL A 5 -23.62 8.35 -10.47
C VAL A 5 -25.07 8.28 -10.02
N TRP A 6 -25.48 9.19 -9.14
CA TRP A 6 -26.88 9.36 -8.78
C TRP A 6 -27.45 10.51 -9.59
N ASN A 7 -28.60 10.25 -10.23
CA ASN A 7 -29.39 11.30 -10.84
C ASN A 7 -30.39 11.78 -9.80
N LEU A 8 -30.23 13.02 -9.37
CA LEU A 8 -31.07 13.67 -8.38
C LEU A 8 -32.08 14.55 -9.10
N GLU A 9 -33.34 14.45 -8.73
CA GLU A 9 -34.41 15.31 -9.23
C GLU A 9 -34.85 16.28 -8.12
N ASP A 10 -35.27 17.49 -8.50
CA ASP A 10 -35.78 18.52 -7.60
C ASP A 10 -34.87 18.88 -6.41
N ILE A 11 -33.61 19.16 -6.72
CA ILE A 11 -32.60 19.54 -5.73
C ILE A 11 -32.60 21.05 -5.42
N ARG A 12 -32.25 21.40 -4.18
CA ARG A 12 -32.08 22.77 -3.71
C ARG A 12 -30.70 22.94 -3.07
N PHE A 13 -29.85 23.75 -3.69
CA PHE A 13 -28.53 24.12 -3.17
C PHE A 13 -28.63 25.38 -2.32
N ARG A 14 -28.30 25.28 -1.03
CA ARG A 14 -28.21 26.43 -0.12
C ARG A 14 -26.78 26.59 0.37
N THR A 15 -26.16 27.73 0.06
CA THR A 15 -24.82 28.07 0.55
C THR A 15 -24.93 29.18 1.59
N PHE A 16 -24.38 28.93 2.78
CA PHE A 16 -24.31 29.90 3.86
C PHE A 16 -22.88 30.45 3.99
N ARG A 17 -22.72 31.76 4.17
CA ARG A 17 -21.44 32.41 4.51
C ARG A 17 -21.68 33.27 5.75
N ASN A 18 -20.88 33.10 6.79
CA ASN A 18 -21.00 33.86 8.05
C ASN A 18 -22.45 33.91 8.56
N SER A 19 -23.12 32.76 8.62
CA SER A 19 -24.51 32.63 9.12
C SER A 19 -25.59 33.30 8.23
N SER A 20 -25.20 33.91 7.12
CA SER A 20 -26.12 34.51 6.14
C SER A 20 -26.27 33.61 4.91
N LEU A 21 -27.49 33.46 4.43
CA LEU A 21 -27.78 32.71 3.21
C LEU A 21 -27.34 33.55 2.01
N VAL A 22 -26.31 33.09 1.29
CA VAL A 22 -25.75 33.82 0.13
C VAL A 22 -26.27 33.26 -1.19
N LEU A 23 -26.63 31.98 -1.23
CA LEU A 23 -27.14 31.36 -2.45
C LEU A 23 -28.22 30.34 -2.12
N ASP A 24 -29.36 30.44 -2.81
CA ASP A 24 -30.45 29.47 -2.78
C ASP A 24 -30.88 29.17 -4.22
N ALA A 25 -30.35 28.09 -4.77
CA ALA A 25 -30.61 27.67 -6.14
C ALA A 25 -31.44 26.39 -6.15
N LYS A 26 -32.49 26.34 -6.97
CA LYS A 26 -33.23 25.11 -7.28
C LYS A 26 -32.79 24.59 -8.65
N ALA A 27 -32.58 23.29 -8.75
CA ALA A 27 -32.34 22.60 -10.00
C ALA A 27 -33.30 21.42 -10.15
N LYS A 28 -33.82 21.23 -11.35
CA LYS A 28 -34.75 20.14 -11.66
C LYS A 28 -34.04 18.78 -11.73
N THR A 29 -32.77 18.80 -12.13
CA THR A 29 -31.94 17.59 -12.25
C THR A 29 -30.49 17.92 -11.91
N ALA A 30 -29.83 17.05 -11.14
CA ALA A 30 -28.38 17.09 -10.96
C ALA A 30 -27.78 15.70 -10.97
N ILE A 31 -26.59 15.63 -11.54
CA ILE A 31 -25.81 14.41 -11.65
C ILE A 31 -24.74 14.46 -10.57
N LEU A 32 -24.79 13.53 -9.63
CA LEU A 32 -23.95 13.53 -8.45
C LEU A 32 -23.09 12.27 -8.40
N PRO A 33 -21.75 12.37 -8.55
CA PRO A 33 -20.87 11.23 -8.44
C PRO A 33 -20.79 10.76 -6.98
N VAL A 34 -21.35 9.59 -6.69
CA VAL A 34 -21.47 9.04 -5.33
C VAL A 34 -20.12 8.67 -4.74
N ARG A 35 -19.18 8.29 -5.60
CA ARG A 35 -17.84 7.84 -5.21
C ARG A 35 -17.06 8.91 -4.44
N SER A 36 -17.37 10.19 -4.64
CA SER A 36 -16.76 11.32 -3.93
C SER A 36 -17.54 11.78 -2.69
N LEU A 37 -18.74 11.25 -2.45
CA LEU A 37 -19.64 11.67 -1.38
C LEU A 37 -19.80 10.66 -0.25
N ALA A 38 -19.33 9.43 -0.47
CA ALA A 38 -19.12 8.51 0.63
C ALA A 38 -18.09 9.14 1.58
N ALA A 39 -18.58 9.87 2.59
CA ALA A 39 -17.83 10.32 3.76
C ALA A 39 -17.47 9.15 4.69
N GLY A 40 -17.33 7.94 4.14
CA GLY A 40 -16.73 6.79 4.78
C GLY A 40 -15.37 6.60 4.16
N SER A 41 -14.33 7.08 4.85
CA SER A 41 -12.91 6.93 4.51
C SER A 41 -12.63 6.99 3.00
N SER A 42 -12.20 8.15 2.49
CA SER A 42 -11.48 8.23 1.22
C SER A 42 -10.13 7.50 1.37
N THR A 43 -10.15 6.20 1.62
CA THR A 43 -8.99 5.33 1.51
C THR A 43 -8.67 5.36 0.04
N ILE A 44 -7.79 6.29 -0.34
CA ILE A 44 -7.19 6.35 -1.66
C ILE A 44 -6.74 4.91 -1.94
N PRO A 45 -7.31 4.21 -2.93
CA PRO A 45 -6.97 2.82 -3.16
C PRO A 45 -5.45 2.72 -3.33
N ASP A 46 -4.79 1.84 -2.57
CA ASP A 46 -3.35 1.68 -2.67
C ASP A 46 -3.01 1.40 -4.15
N LEU A 47 -2.06 2.17 -4.68
CA LEU A 47 -1.81 2.22 -6.12
C LEU A 47 -1.33 0.87 -6.67
N ILE A 48 -0.87 -0.01 -5.79
CA ILE A 48 -0.45 -1.36 -6.13
C ILE A 48 -1.58 -2.22 -6.72
N TYR A 49 -2.83 -1.96 -6.34
CA TYR A 49 -4.00 -2.71 -6.81
C TYR A 49 -4.52 -2.20 -8.16
N LEU A 50 -3.98 -1.09 -8.67
CA LEU A 50 -4.38 -0.61 -9.98
C LEU A 50 -3.95 -1.59 -11.07
N PRO A 51 -4.78 -1.76 -12.12
CA PRO A 51 -4.38 -2.53 -13.27
C PRO A 51 -3.15 -1.89 -13.90
N MET A 52 -2.19 -2.72 -14.30
CA MET A 52 -0.88 -2.28 -14.80
C MET A 52 -0.99 -1.25 -15.95
N ARG A 53 -1.98 -1.42 -16.83
CA ARG A 53 -2.25 -0.49 -17.94
C ARG A 53 -2.61 0.91 -17.45
N GLU A 54 -3.40 1.01 -16.38
CA GLU A 54 -3.80 2.28 -15.79
C GLU A 54 -2.64 2.93 -15.03
N LEU A 55 -1.83 2.11 -14.32
CA LEU A 55 -0.62 2.57 -13.64
C LEU A 55 0.37 3.19 -14.64
N ILE A 56 0.64 2.51 -15.75
CA ILE A 56 1.52 3.02 -16.83
C ILE A 56 0.94 4.30 -17.46
N LYS A 57 -0.38 4.37 -17.64
CA LYS A 57 -1.03 5.57 -18.17
C LYS A 57 -0.82 6.79 -17.25
N ARG A 58 -0.93 6.60 -15.93
CA ARG A 58 -0.68 7.65 -14.93
C ARG A 58 0.79 8.07 -14.91
N LEU A 59 1.72 7.11 -14.98
CA LEU A 59 3.17 7.37 -15.07
C LEU A 59 3.58 8.20 -16.29
N LYS A 60 2.82 8.10 -17.40
CA LYS A 60 3.08 8.87 -18.63
C LYS A 60 2.63 10.32 -18.57
N ASN A 61 1.87 10.74 -17.55
CA ASN A 61 1.46 12.14 -17.42
C ASN A 61 2.66 12.98 -16.96
N PRO A 62 3.18 13.90 -17.79
CA PRO A 62 4.39 14.67 -17.47
C PRO A 62 4.17 15.74 -16.39
N ASN A 63 2.91 16.11 -16.11
CA ASN A 63 2.55 17.14 -15.13
C ASN A 63 2.25 16.61 -13.72
N ALA A 64 2.28 15.29 -13.51
CA ALA A 64 1.99 14.68 -12.22
C ALA A 64 3.30 14.28 -11.50
N ARG A 65 3.38 14.57 -10.20
CA ARG A 65 4.47 14.07 -9.34
C ARG A 65 4.26 12.57 -9.11
N ASN A 66 4.81 11.76 -9.98
CA ASN A 66 4.49 10.33 -10.09
C ASN A 66 5.21 9.43 -9.06
N HIS A 67 5.64 9.96 -7.91
CA HIS A 67 6.47 9.21 -6.94
C HIS A 67 5.74 7.99 -6.37
N ALA A 68 4.45 8.14 -6.05
CA ALA A 68 3.62 7.07 -5.51
C ALA A 68 3.34 5.97 -6.56
N GLU A 69 3.10 6.36 -7.81
CA GLU A 69 2.91 5.46 -8.95
C GLU A 69 4.18 4.66 -9.24
N TRP A 70 5.35 5.31 -9.21
CA TRP A 70 6.64 4.65 -9.38
C TRP A 70 6.92 3.68 -8.23
N THR A 71 6.61 4.06 -6.99
CA THR A 71 6.79 3.20 -5.81
C THR A 71 5.89 1.97 -5.90
N ALA A 72 4.61 2.15 -6.25
CA ALA A 72 3.66 1.08 -6.45
C ALA A 72 4.07 0.11 -7.56
N LEU A 73 4.62 0.63 -8.67
CA LEU A 73 5.15 -0.19 -9.75
C LEU A 73 6.25 -1.13 -9.26
N HIS A 74 7.24 -0.61 -8.52
CA HIS A 74 8.34 -1.43 -8.01
C HIS A 74 7.86 -2.40 -6.92
N ARG A 75 6.94 -1.97 -6.04
CA ARG A 75 6.35 -2.84 -5.01
C ARG A 75 5.62 -4.04 -5.62
N LYS A 76 4.96 -3.86 -6.76
CA LYS A 76 4.26 -4.95 -7.47
C LYS A 76 5.18 -6.11 -7.87
N PHE A 77 6.48 -5.86 -8.02
CA PHE A 77 7.50 -6.88 -8.25
C PHE A 77 8.20 -7.35 -6.98
N ALA A 78 8.39 -6.46 -6.00
CA ALA A 78 9.06 -6.81 -4.74
C ALA A 78 8.19 -7.70 -3.83
N GLU A 79 6.88 -7.45 -3.74
CA GLU A 79 5.98 -8.20 -2.86
C GLU A 79 5.91 -9.72 -3.12
N PRO A 80 5.84 -10.23 -4.37
CA PRO A 80 5.90 -11.68 -4.59
C PRO A 80 7.26 -12.29 -4.23
N LEU A 81 8.37 -11.54 -4.37
CA LEU A 81 9.71 -12.03 -3.98
C LEU A 81 9.85 -12.16 -2.46
N ILE A 82 9.14 -11.33 -1.70
CA ILE A 82 9.13 -11.40 -0.23
C ILE A 82 8.57 -12.74 0.26
N ALA A 83 7.56 -13.31 -0.40
CA ALA A 83 7.05 -14.63 -0.05
C ALA A 83 8.13 -15.72 -0.10
N ILE A 84 9.01 -15.68 -1.10
CA ILE A 84 10.14 -16.60 -1.25
C ILE A 84 11.12 -16.44 -0.08
N VAL A 85 11.40 -15.20 0.32
CA VAL A 85 12.28 -14.91 1.46
C VAL A 85 11.69 -15.42 2.77
N PHE A 86 10.38 -15.22 3.00
CA PHE A 86 9.70 -15.76 4.18
C PHE A 86 9.74 -17.29 4.22
N SER A 87 9.56 -17.96 3.08
CA SER A 87 9.70 -19.42 3.01
C SER A 87 11.12 -19.88 3.34
N LEU A 88 12.15 -19.20 2.81
CA LEU A 88 13.55 -19.52 3.10
C LEU A 88 13.88 -19.30 4.59
N PHE A 89 13.37 -18.21 5.16
CA PHE A 89 13.55 -17.89 6.58
C PHE A 89 12.88 -18.94 7.48
N ALA A 90 11.64 -19.33 7.18
CA ALA A 90 10.93 -20.37 7.90
C ALA A 90 11.68 -21.72 7.82
N LEU A 91 12.23 -22.06 6.65
CA LEU A 91 13.05 -23.26 6.47
C LEU A 91 14.33 -23.20 7.31
N ALA A 92 15.06 -22.07 7.29
CA ALA A 92 16.26 -21.87 8.10
C ALA A 92 15.96 -22.02 9.60
N ILE A 93 14.89 -21.38 10.08
CA ILE A 93 14.45 -21.49 11.48
C ILE A 93 14.09 -22.93 11.83
N THR A 94 13.37 -23.62 10.95
CA THR A 94 12.94 -25.00 11.20
C THR A 94 14.17 -25.90 11.41
N LEU A 95 15.20 -25.76 10.59
CA LEU A 95 16.45 -26.52 10.73
C LEU A 95 17.18 -26.24 12.06
N VAL A 96 17.24 -24.97 12.49
CA VAL A 96 17.88 -24.59 13.76
C VAL A 96 17.06 -25.03 14.98
N SER A 97 15.74 -24.85 14.92
CA SER A 97 14.85 -24.99 16.06
C SER A 97 14.34 -26.41 16.29
N PHE A 98 14.56 -27.33 15.32
CA PHE A 98 14.10 -28.72 15.39
C PHE A 98 14.60 -29.47 16.63
N ARG A 99 15.75 -29.08 17.20
CA ARG A 99 16.36 -29.76 18.35
C ARG A 99 16.11 -29.10 19.71
N SER A 100 15.67 -27.84 19.80
CA SER A 100 15.88 -27.05 21.03
C SER A 100 14.68 -26.31 21.60
N ASN A 101 13.56 -26.13 20.87
CA ASN A 101 12.23 -25.73 21.37
C ASN A 101 11.39 -25.14 20.22
N PHE A 102 10.30 -25.80 19.84
CA PHE A 102 9.38 -25.31 18.80
C PHE A 102 8.84 -23.89 19.08
N GLY A 103 8.58 -23.55 20.35
CA GLY A 103 8.07 -22.24 20.75
C GLY A 103 8.98 -21.06 20.37
N LEU A 104 10.31 -21.24 20.40
CA LEU A 104 11.25 -20.19 20.01
C LEU A 104 11.18 -19.88 18.50
N GLY A 105 10.96 -20.90 17.67
CA GLY A 105 10.77 -20.72 16.23
C GLY A 105 9.50 -19.92 15.92
N LEU A 106 8.39 -20.23 16.60
CA LEU A 106 7.11 -19.53 16.38
C LEU A 106 7.19 -18.05 16.78
N VAL A 107 7.77 -17.75 17.95
CA VAL A 107 8.01 -16.37 18.40
C VAL A 107 8.90 -15.62 17.42
N SER A 108 9.93 -16.27 16.88
CA SER A 108 10.86 -15.67 15.91
C SER A 108 10.17 -15.30 14.60
N VAL A 109 9.29 -16.16 14.05
CA VAL A 109 8.53 -15.87 12.83
C VAL A 109 7.52 -14.73 13.05
N LEU A 110 6.83 -14.73 14.20
CA LEU A 110 5.90 -13.67 14.55
C LEU A 110 6.62 -12.32 14.69
N PHE A 111 7.76 -12.31 15.39
CA PHE A 111 8.61 -11.14 15.55
C PHE A 111 9.10 -10.62 14.20
N LEU A 112 9.56 -11.50 13.32
CA LEU A 112 9.98 -11.15 11.96
C LEU A 112 8.85 -10.47 11.17
N THR A 113 7.65 -11.05 11.23
CA THR A 113 6.46 -10.53 10.54
C THR A 113 6.11 -9.11 11.01
N PHE A 114 6.25 -8.84 12.31
CA PHE A 114 5.98 -7.52 12.86
C PHE A 114 6.99 -6.47 12.37
N ILE A 115 8.29 -6.78 12.41
CA ILE A 115 9.33 -5.89 11.87
C ILE A 115 9.07 -5.65 10.37
N TYR A 116 8.58 -6.67 9.64
CA TYR A 116 8.37 -6.56 8.20
C TYR A 116 7.30 -5.53 7.92
N TYR A 117 6.18 -5.66 8.62
CA TYR A 117 5.08 -4.71 8.48
C TYR A 117 5.51 -3.29 8.85
N ALA A 118 6.29 -3.10 9.92
CA ALA A 118 6.80 -1.79 10.32
C ALA A 118 7.71 -1.17 9.24
N THR A 119 8.65 -1.95 8.72
CA THR A 119 9.59 -1.49 7.68
C THR A 119 8.87 -1.19 6.37
N TRP A 120 7.96 -2.07 5.95
CA TRP A 120 7.14 -1.89 4.74
C TRP A 120 6.26 -0.64 4.86
N SER A 121 5.61 -0.42 6.01
CA SER A 121 4.76 0.74 6.24
C SER A 121 5.56 2.04 6.14
N LEU A 122 6.71 2.11 6.81
CA LEU A 122 7.58 3.28 6.77
C LEU A 122 8.11 3.53 5.35
N ALA A 123 8.62 2.50 4.68
CA ALA A 123 9.16 2.62 3.33
C ALA A 123 8.08 3.05 2.33
N ASN A 124 6.85 2.54 2.46
CA ASN A 124 5.73 2.93 1.61
C ASN A 124 5.37 4.41 1.78
N VAL A 125 5.28 4.90 3.02
CA VAL A 125 5.00 6.33 3.28
C VAL A 125 6.09 7.21 2.70
N LEU A 126 7.36 6.87 2.94
CA LEU A 126 8.51 7.65 2.45
C LEU A 126 8.63 7.63 0.92
N GLY A 127 8.31 6.51 0.27
CA GLY A 127 8.30 6.40 -1.20
C GLY A 127 7.15 7.18 -1.84
N ASN A 128 5.96 7.12 -1.24
CA ASN A 128 4.78 7.83 -1.75
C ASN A 128 4.93 9.36 -1.62
N GLN A 129 5.61 9.83 -0.58
CA GLN A 129 5.93 11.24 -0.40
C GLN A 129 7.09 11.73 -1.29
N GLY A 130 7.82 10.81 -1.93
CA GLY A 130 9.01 11.13 -2.73
C GLY A 130 10.26 11.46 -1.90
N THR A 131 10.22 11.27 -0.57
CA THR A 131 11.37 11.45 0.32
C THR A 131 12.47 10.44 0.01
N LEU A 132 12.07 9.20 -0.28
CA LEU A 132 12.97 8.17 -0.81
C LEU A 132 12.69 7.94 -2.29
N PRO A 133 13.74 7.69 -3.11
CA PRO A 133 13.55 7.18 -4.46
C PRO A 133 12.67 5.92 -4.45
N ALA A 134 11.72 5.84 -5.38
CA ALA A 134 10.76 4.74 -5.47
C ALA A 134 11.40 3.34 -5.48
N TYR A 135 12.56 3.19 -6.13
CA TYR A 135 13.32 1.93 -6.15
C TYR A 135 13.83 1.56 -4.75
N ILE A 136 14.32 2.52 -3.97
CA ILE A 136 14.81 2.27 -2.62
C ILE A 136 13.63 1.89 -1.71
N ALA A 137 12.57 2.70 -1.74
CA ALA A 137 11.39 2.51 -0.92
C ALA A 137 10.75 1.13 -1.12
N ALA A 138 10.66 0.65 -2.37
CA ALA A 138 10.07 -0.65 -2.65
C ALA A 138 10.95 -1.85 -2.26
N TRP A 139 12.28 -1.70 -2.36
CA TRP A 139 13.21 -2.83 -2.21
C TRP A 139 13.87 -2.94 -0.83
N ILE A 140 13.92 -1.86 -0.03
CA ILE A 140 14.48 -1.89 1.33
C ILE A 140 13.87 -3.03 2.17
N PRO A 141 12.53 -3.18 2.24
CA PRO A 141 11.95 -4.24 3.07
C PRO A 141 12.47 -5.59 2.60
N PHE A 142 12.33 -5.91 1.31
CA PHE A 142 12.83 -7.16 0.74
C PHE A 142 14.32 -7.41 1.06
N ALA A 143 15.19 -6.44 0.82
CA ALA A 143 16.64 -6.59 1.01
C ALA A 143 17.00 -6.86 2.48
N LEU A 144 16.38 -6.14 3.41
CA LEU A 144 16.58 -6.33 4.84
C LEU A 144 16.19 -7.76 5.28
N TYR A 145 15.03 -8.24 4.82
CA TYR A 145 14.58 -9.60 5.13
C TYR A 145 15.43 -10.68 4.47
N ALA A 146 15.79 -10.50 3.19
CA ALA A 146 16.63 -11.43 2.45
C ALA A 146 17.99 -11.60 3.15
N PHE A 147 18.58 -10.50 3.61
CA PHE A 147 19.84 -10.53 4.35
C PHE A 147 19.69 -11.25 5.70
N SER A 148 18.60 -11.00 6.44
CA SER A 148 18.33 -11.70 7.70
C SER A 148 18.14 -13.21 7.51
N ALA A 149 17.42 -13.62 6.46
CA ALA A 149 17.20 -15.03 6.11
C ALA A 149 18.50 -15.71 5.70
N ALA A 150 19.31 -15.07 4.85
CA ALA A 150 20.61 -15.59 4.44
C ALA A 150 21.57 -15.73 5.64
N ALA A 151 21.63 -14.73 6.52
CA ALA A 151 22.46 -14.76 7.71
C ALA A 151 22.09 -15.92 8.64
N LEU A 152 20.78 -16.13 8.89
CA LEU A 152 20.31 -17.27 9.68
C LEU A 152 20.59 -18.61 9.01
N PHE A 153 20.40 -18.71 7.69
CA PHE A 153 20.68 -19.94 6.95
C PHE A 153 22.17 -20.29 7.01
N ILE A 154 23.06 -19.32 6.83
CA ILE A 154 24.52 -19.52 6.96
C ILE A 154 24.88 -19.91 8.39
N PHE A 155 24.30 -19.26 9.39
CA PHE A 155 24.53 -19.61 10.80
C PHE A 155 24.06 -21.03 11.12
N ALA A 156 22.91 -21.43 10.57
CA ALA A 156 22.37 -22.79 10.70
C ALA A 156 23.29 -23.82 10.07
N TRP A 157 23.87 -23.54 8.89
CA TRP A 157 24.73 -24.48 8.18
C TRP A 157 26.12 -24.65 8.82
N ARG A 158 26.62 -23.64 9.52
CA ARG A 158 27.90 -23.71 10.22
C ARG A 158 27.87 -24.49 11.54
N ARG A 159 26.70 -24.90 12.01
CA ARG A 159 26.47 -25.57 13.30
C ARG A 159 26.12 -27.03 13.11
#